data_AF-A0A7V4IZZ4-F1
#
_entry.id   AF-A0A7V4IZZ4-F1
#
_cell.length_a   1.000
_cell.length_b   1.000
_cell.length_c   1.000
_cell.angle_alpha   90.00
_cell.angle_beta   90.00
_cell.angle_gamma   90.00
#
_symmetry.space_group_name_H-M   'P 1'
#
loop_
_entity.id
_entity.type
_entity.pdbx_description
1 polymer ?
#
loop_
_entity_poly.entity_id
_entity_poly.type
_entity_poly.pdbx_seq_one_letter_code
_entity_poly.pdbx_strand_id
1 'polypeptide(L)'
;MNTEIDTTQTPVIEKPKRKRRLWLRILLTLLILLSGIIIGAGGTAIAVRRTVQVIVEHPEDIPEMMTRNMKRQLKLSEEQAKKIQAILDIRITNVRNIMKEVRPLLHREIDEMHDEIVKILNKNQKEKWEKRFRRFHRLLPPAEEK
;
A
#
# COMPACT_ATOMS: atom_id res chain seq x y z
N MET A 1 -37.37 52.81 63.80
CA MET A 1 -36.03 52.37 64.27
C MET A 1 -35.88 50.93 63.79
N ASN A 2 -34.76 50.62 63.12
CA ASN A 2 -34.30 49.32 62.58
C ASN A 2 -34.02 49.40 61.06
N THR A 3 -32.95 48.87 60.47
CA THR A 3 -31.64 48.34 60.90
C THR A 3 -30.84 48.15 59.59
N GLU A 4 -29.53 48.41 59.63
CA GLU A 4 -28.43 47.84 58.82
C GLU A 4 -28.55 47.70 57.29
N ILE A 5 -27.75 48.53 56.60
CA ILE A 5 -27.17 48.22 55.29
C ILE A 5 -25.90 47.40 55.53
N ASP A 6 -25.95 46.09 55.29
CA ASP A 6 -24.75 45.26 55.20
C ASP A 6 -24.42 44.95 53.74
N THR A 7 -23.16 45.20 53.41
CA THR A 7 -22.61 45.29 52.06
C THR A 7 -21.64 44.13 51.92
N THR A 8 -22.00 43.03 51.25
CA THR A 8 -20.99 42.13 50.67
C THR A 8 -21.59 41.27 49.54
N GLN A 9 -21.53 41.76 48.30
CA GLN A 9 -21.58 40.87 47.13
C GLN A 9 -20.16 40.74 46.56
N THR A 10 -19.54 39.60 46.82
CA THR A 10 -18.29 39.18 46.17
C THR A 10 -18.60 38.72 44.73
N PRO A 11 -17.82 39.12 43.71
CA PRO A 11 -18.06 38.68 42.36
C PRO A 11 -17.65 37.22 42.19
N VAL A 12 -18.61 36.36 41.83
CA VAL A 12 -18.37 34.95 41.46
C VAL A 12 -17.62 34.94 40.12
N ILE A 13 -16.32 34.66 40.15
CA ILE A 13 -15.52 34.46 38.94
C ILE A 13 -15.84 33.05 38.39
N GLU A 14 -16.73 32.99 37.39
CA GLU A 14 -16.94 31.77 36.61
C GLU A 14 -15.64 31.37 35.88
N LYS A 15 -15.06 30.23 36.29
CA LYS A 15 -13.87 29.67 35.63
C LYS A 15 -14.22 29.23 34.20
N PRO A 16 -13.42 29.60 33.18
CA PRO A 16 -13.80 29.40 31.79
C PRO A 16 -13.76 27.92 31.37
N LYS A 17 -14.64 27.58 30.42
CA LYS A 17 -14.86 26.25 29.81
C LYS A 17 -13.61 25.67 29.13
N ARG A 18 -12.62 25.21 29.90
CA ARG A 18 -11.33 24.67 29.41
C ARG A 18 -11.47 23.38 28.58
N LYS A 19 -12.44 22.53 28.88
CA LYS A 19 -12.62 21.22 28.23
C LYS A 19 -12.92 21.31 26.72
N ARG A 20 -13.70 22.31 26.29
CA ARG A 20 -14.04 22.52 24.85
C ARG A 20 -12.82 22.84 23.99
N ARG A 21 -11.86 23.58 24.55
CA ARG A 21 -10.63 23.95 23.83
C ARG A 21 -9.64 22.78 23.70
N LEU A 22 -9.62 21.86 24.66
CA LEU A 22 -8.80 20.64 24.61
C LEU A 22 -9.30 19.66 23.54
N TRP A 23 -10.62 19.44 23.45
CA TRP A 23 -11.21 18.60 22.42
C TRP A 23 -10.99 19.14 21.00
N LEU A 24 -11.12 20.46 20.81
CA LEU A 24 -10.81 21.09 19.52
C LEU A 24 -9.34 20.93 19.14
N ARG A 25 -8.41 21.00 20.10
CA ARG A 25 -6.98 20.76 19.85
C ARG A 25 -6.72 19.32 19.43
N ILE A 26 -7.29 18.35 20.13
CA ILE A 26 -7.16 16.92 19.78
C ILE A 26 -7.72 16.67 18.38
N LEU A 27 -8.89 17.24 18.05
CA LEU A 27 -9.49 17.10 16.74
C LEU A 27 -8.60 17.68 15.63
N LEU A 28 -8.01 18.87 15.85
CA LEU A 28 -7.06 19.46 14.90
C LEU A 28 -5.82 18.58 14.72
N THR A 29 -5.22 18.09 15.81
CA THR A 29 -4.04 17.21 15.74
C THR A 29 -4.36 15.92 14.99
N LEU A 30 -5.52 15.32 15.26
CA LEU A 30 -5.98 14.12 14.58
C LEU A 30 -6.19 14.38 13.08
N LEU A 31 -6.78 15.51 12.72
CA LEU A 31 -7.02 15.88 11.32
C LEU A 31 -5.71 16.08 10.55
N ILE A 32 -4.71 16.72 11.15
CA ILE A 32 -3.36 16.86 10.58
C ILE A 32 -2.66 15.50 10.47
N LEU A 33 -2.81 14.63 11.47
CA LEU A 33 -2.24 13.28 11.43
C LEU A 33 -2.87 12.45 10.30
N LEU A 34 -4.20 12.47 10.17
CA LEU A 34 -4.90 11.77 9.11
C LEU A 34 -4.53 12.30 7.73
N SER A 35 -4.40 13.62 7.55
CA SER A 35 -3.97 14.17 6.27
C SER A 35 -2.55 13.71 5.91
N GLY A 36 -1.63 13.70 6.88
CA GLY A 36 -0.29 13.15 6.71
C GLY A 36 -0.29 11.67 6.32
N ILE A 37 -1.13 10.85 6.98
CA ILE A 37 -1.27 9.42 6.64
C ILE A 37 -1.81 9.24 5.21
N ILE A 38 -2.84 10.01 4.83
CA ILE A 38 -3.44 9.92 3.50
C ILE A 38 -2.42 10.32 2.43
N ILE A 39 -1.67 11.41 2.64
CA ILE A 39 -0.63 11.86 1.72
C ILE A 39 0.51 10.85 1.65
N GLY A 40 0.97 10.33 2.78
CA GLY A 40 2.05 9.34 2.85
C GLY A 40 1.68 8.01 2.20
N ALA A 41 0.51 7.47 2.53
CA ALA A 41 -0.01 6.23 1.95
C ALA A 41 -0.31 6.39 0.46
N GLY A 42 -0.95 7.50 0.07
CA GLY A 42 -1.23 7.81 -1.33
C GLY A 42 0.04 7.97 -2.15
N GLY A 43 1.01 8.74 -1.66
CA GLY A 43 2.30 8.93 -2.32
C GLY A 43 3.07 7.62 -2.48
N THR A 44 3.13 6.80 -1.43
CA THR A 44 3.79 5.49 -1.47
C THR A 44 3.09 4.55 -2.45
N ALA A 45 1.75 4.50 -2.43
CA ALA A 45 0.99 3.65 -3.36
C ALA A 45 1.21 4.05 -4.83
N ILE A 46 1.25 5.36 -5.12
CA ILE A 46 1.54 5.86 -6.47
C ILE A 46 2.96 5.50 -6.90
N ALA A 47 3.94 5.68 -6.01
CA ALA A 47 5.34 5.34 -6.28
C ALA A 47 5.51 3.84 -6.55
N VAL A 48 4.96 2.98 -5.69
CA VAL A 48 4.99 1.52 -5.86
C VAL A 48 4.32 1.13 -7.17
N ARG A 49 3.15 1.69 -7.48
CA ARG A 49 2.44 1.39 -8.73
C ARG A 49 3.27 1.74 -9.95
N ARG A 50 3.91 2.92 -9.98
CA ARG A 50 4.77 3.33 -11.09
C ARG A 50 5.99 2.41 -11.23
N THR A 51 6.65 2.08 -10.12
CA THR A 51 7.81 1.17 -10.16
C THR A 51 7.42 -0.22 -10.65
N VAL A 52 6.29 -0.76 -10.17
CA VAL A 52 5.78 -2.06 -10.62
C VAL A 52 5.41 -2.00 -12.11
N GLN A 53 4.77 -0.93 -12.59
CA GLN A 53 4.46 -0.76 -14.01
C GLN A 53 5.71 -0.76 -14.87
N VAL A 54 6.75 0.01 -14.51
CA VAL A 54 8.02 0.04 -15.25
C VAL A 54 8.68 -1.34 -15.27
N ILE A 55 8.65 -2.09 -14.17
CA ILE A 55 9.19 -3.46 -14.10
C ILE A 55 8.43 -4.43 -15.00
N VAL A 56 7.12 -4.24 -15.16
CA VAL A 56 6.27 -5.07 -16.02
C VAL A 56 6.40 -4.68 -17.49
N GLU A 57 6.50 -3.39 -17.80
CA GLU A 57 6.58 -2.85 -19.17
C GLU A 57 7.99 -2.98 -19.77
N HIS A 58 9.05 -2.82 -18.96
CA HIS A 58 10.45 -2.86 -19.37
C HIS A 58 11.28 -3.82 -18.50
N PRO A 59 11.00 -5.13 -18.58
CA PRO A 59 11.70 -6.11 -17.76
C PRO A 59 13.19 -6.29 -18.15
N GLU A 60 13.62 -5.76 -19.31
CA GLU A 60 15.00 -5.65 -19.78
C GLU A 60 15.84 -4.62 -19.00
N ASP A 61 15.21 -3.61 -18.41
CA ASP A 61 15.91 -2.54 -17.68
C ASP A 61 16.19 -2.92 -16.22
N ILE A 62 15.61 -4.01 -15.73
CA ILE A 62 15.74 -4.46 -14.33
C ILE A 62 17.21 -4.70 -13.94
N PRO A 63 18.03 -5.45 -14.71
CA PRO A 63 19.43 -5.67 -14.35
C PRO A 63 20.22 -4.36 -14.24
N GLU A 64 19.98 -3.41 -15.14
CA GLU A 64 20.65 -2.11 -15.12
C GLU A 64 20.20 -1.26 -13.93
N MET A 65 18.89 -1.18 -13.68
CA MET A 65 18.34 -0.43 -12.55
C MET A 65 18.85 -0.98 -11.21
N MET A 66 18.88 -2.31 -11.05
CA MET A 66 19.42 -2.97 -9.86
C MET A 66 20.92 -2.70 -9.70
N THR A 67 21.70 -2.84 -10.78
CA THR A 67 23.15 -2.56 -10.77
C THR A 67 23.43 -1.12 -10.39
N ARG A 68 22.68 -0.15 -10.95
CA ARG A 68 22.82 1.28 -10.64
C ARG A 68 22.55 1.57 -9.17
N ASN A 69 21.50 0.98 -8.60
CA ASN A 69 21.18 1.10 -7.18
C ASN A 69 22.26 0.48 -6.30
N MET A 70 22.73 -0.72 -6.64
CA MET A 70 23.82 -1.41 -5.92
C MET A 70 25.12 -0.62 -6.00
N LYS A 71 25.45 -0.06 -7.16
CA LYS A 71 26.63 0.79 -7.36
C LYS A 71 26.60 2.00 -6.44
N ARG A 72 25.44 2.68 -6.32
CA ARG A 72 25.28 3.83 -5.42
C ARG A 72 25.36 3.45 -3.94
N GLN A 73 24.72 2.35 -3.54
CA GLN A 73 24.64 1.93 -2.14
C GLN A 73 25.94 1.30 -1.62
N LEU A 74 26.58 0.46 -2.44
CA LEU A 74 27.79 -0.28 -2.09
C LEU A 74 29.07 0.38 -2.59
N LYS A 75 28.97 1.52 -3.28
CA LYS A 75 30.09 2.27 -3.87
C LYS A 75 30.99 1.37 -4.75
N LEU A 76 30.35 0.59 -5.62
CA LEU A 76 31.04 -0.35 -6.49
C LEU A 76 31.89 0.35 -7.54
N SER A 77 33.05 -0.23 -7.87
CA SER A 77 33.82 0.20 -9.04
C SER A 77 33.09 -0.15 -10.35
N GLU A 78 33.49 0.48 -11.46
CA GLU A 78 32.89 0.19 -12.78
C GLU A 78 33.04 -1.29 -13.16
N GLU A 79 34.20 -1.90 -12.87
CA GLU A 79 34.41 -3.31 -13.16
C GLU A 79 33.52 -4.23 -12.33
N GLN A 80 33.32 -3.92 -11.05
CA GLN A 80 32.42 -4.68 -10.18
C GLN A 80 30.97 -4.54 -10.65
N ALA A 81 30.54 -3.32 -10.98
CA ALA A 81 29.21 -3.06 -11.52
C ALA A 81 28.95 -3.88 -12.80
N LYS A 82 29.91 -3.90 -13.73
CA LYS A 82 29.80 -4.66 -14.99
C LYS A 82 29.66 -6.17 -14.75
N LYS A 83 30.43 -6.73 -13.81
CA LYS A 83 30.33 -8.15 -13.43
C LYS A 83 28.99 -8.48 -12.79
N ILE A 84 28.50 -7.62 -11.89
CA ILE A 84 27.19 -7.80 -11.25
C ILE A 84 26.05 -7.70 -12.27
N GLN A 85 26.11 -6.74 -13.18
CA GLN A 85 25.11 -6.59 -14.24
C GLN A 85 24.99 -7.86 -15.09
N ALA A 86 26.12 -8.44 -15.51
CA ALA A 86 26.12 -9.69 -16.27
C ALA A 86 25.50 -10.86 -15.48
N ILE A 87 25.77 -10.95 -14.18
CA ILE A 87 25.14 -11.96 -13.30
C ILE A 87 23.63 -11.74 -13.24
N LEU A 88 23.20 -10.49 -13.00
CA LEU A 88 21.78 -10.15 -12.86
C LEU A 88 21.01 -10.42 -14.16
N ASP A 89 21.59 -10.11 -15.31
CA ASP A 89 20.97 -10.33 -16.62
C ASP A 89 20.64 -11.81 -16.86
N ILE A 90 21.60 -12.70 -16.59
CA ILE A 90 21.42 -14.15 -16.68
C ILE A 90 20.36 -14.63 -15.68
N ARG A 91 20.44 -14.16 -14.42
CA ARG A 91 19.55 -14.65 -13.35
C ARG A 91 18.11 -14.18 -13.55
N ILE A 92 17.89 -12.93 -13.96
CA ILE A 92 16.57 -12.38 -14.24
C ILE A 92 15.93 -13.10 -15.43
N THR A 93 16.72 -13.39 -16.47
CA THR A 93 16.26 -14.18 -17.61
C THR A 93 15.83 -15.59 -17.20
N ASN A 94 16.62 -16.26 -16.35
CA ASN A 94 16.27 -17.58 -15.84
C ASN A 94 14.99 -17.56 -14.99
N VAL A 95 14.84 -16.58 -14.10
CA VAL A 95 13.60 -16.39 -13.32
C VAL A 95 12.40 -16.15 -14.23
N ARG A 96 12.56 -15.37 -15.30
CA ARG A 96 11.50 -15.14 -16.30
C ARG A 96 11.09 -16.45 -16.96
N ASN A 97 12.04 -17.29 -17.36
CA ASN A 97 11.77 -18.59 -17.97
C ASN A 97 11.02 -19.53 -17.00
N ILE A 98 11.46 -19.61 -15.74
CA ILE A 98 10.75 -20.37 -14.69
C ILE A 98 9.31 -19.86 -14.54
N MET A 99 9.12 -18.53 -14.49
CA MET A 99 7.80 -17.93 -14.35
C MET A 99 6.90 -18.23 -15.56
N LYS A 100 7.44 -18.37 -16.77
CA LYS A 100 6.64 -18.78 -17.96
C LYS A 100 6.05 -20.18 -17.80
N GLU A 101 6.74 -21.08 -17.12
CA GLU A 101 6.27 -22.45 -16.87
C GLU A 101 5.32 -22.52 -15.67
N VAL A 102 5.62 -21.78 -14.60
CA VAL A 102 4.85 -21.84 -13.34
C VAL A 102 3.55 -21.05 -13.43
N ARG A 103 3.51 -19.91 -14.14
CA ARG A 103 2.30 -19.07 -14.29
C ARG A 103 1.07 -19.84 -14.80
N PRO A 104 1.13 -20.61 -15.90
CA PRO A 104 -0.06 -21.32 -16.39
C PRO A 104 -0.55 -22.38 -15.42
N LEU A 105 0.37 -23.08 -14.72
CA LEU A 105 0.01 -24.02 -13.67
C LEU A 105 -0.72 -23.32 -12.53
N LEU A 106 -0.20 -22.17 -12.09
CA LEU A 106 -0.82 -21.38 -11.04
C LEU A 106 -2.22 -20.87 -11.43
N HIS A 107 -2.42 -20.42 -12.68
CA HIS A 107 -3.75 -20.01 -13.16
C HIS A 107 -4.72 -21.17 -13.12
N ARG A 108 -4.31 -22.34 -13.62
CA ARG A 108 -5.13 -23.55 -13.61
C ARG A 108 -5.57 -23.91 -12.20
N GLU A 109 -4.65 -23.99 -11.24
CA GLU A 109 -4.98 -24.32 -9.85
C GLU A 109 -5.95 -23.31 -9.21
N ILE A 110 -5.80 -22.02 -9.54
CA ILE A 110 -6.68 -20.96 -9.04
C ILE A 110 -8.08 -21.07 -9.64
N ASP A 111 -8.18 -21.38 -10.93
CA ASP A 111 -9.45 -21.55 -11.65
C ASP A 111 -10.16 -22.83 -11.19
N GLU A 112 -9.44 -23.94 -11.00
CA GLU A 112 -9.98 -25.19 -10.47
C GLU A 112 -10.53 -24.99 -9.05
N MET A 113 -9.78 -24.32 -8.18
CA MET A 113 -10.25 -23.95 -6.83
C MET A 113 -11.52 -23.08 -6.89
N HIS A 114 -11.59 -22.13 -7.83
CA HIS A 114 -12.78 -21.31 -8.02
C HIS A 114 -14.00 -22.16 -8.40
N ASP A 115 -13.86 -23.08 -9.35
CA ASP A 115 -14.92 -23.98 -9.78
C ASP A 115 -15.42 -24.89 -8.64
N GLU A 116 -14.50 -25.40 -7.83
CA GLU A 116 -14.84 -26.19 -6.64
C GLU A 116 -15.61 -25.37 -5.60
N ILE A 117 -15.15 -24.16 -5.31
CA ILE A 117 -15.83 -23.26 -4.37
C ILE A 117 -17.21 -22.88 -4.91
N VAL A 118 -17.36 -22.58 -6.20
CA VAL A 118 -18.66 -22.20 -6.78
C VAL A 118 -19.69 -23.31 -6.64
N LYS A 119 -19.29 -24.60 -6.63
CA LYS A 119 -20.22 -25.73 -6.47
C LYS A 119 -20.88 -25.78 -5.09
N ILE A 120 -20.18 -25.33 -4.03
CA ILE A 120 -20.69 -25.38 -2.64
C ILE A 120 -21.48 -24.13 -2.23
N LEU A 121 -21.42 -23.05 -3.01
CA LEU A 121 -22.04 -21.78 -2.67
C LEU A 121 -23.51 -21.69 -3.11
N ASN A 122 -24.33 -20.99 -2.32
CA ASN A 122 -25.68 -20.59 -2.74
C ASN A 122 -25.65 -19.39 -3.70
N LYS A 123 -26.78 -19.06 -4.33
CA LYS A 123 -26.88 -18.01 -5.36
C LYS A 123 -26.32 -16.65 -4.90
N ASN A 124 -26.68 -16.20 -3.69
CA ASN A 124 -26.23 -14.91 -3.15
C ASN A 124 -24.74 -14.91 -2.80
N GLN A 125 -24.19 -16.05 -2.39
CA GLN A 125 -22.77 -16.22 -2.10
C GLN A 125 -21.94 -16.27 -3.39
N LYS A 126 -22.43 -16.97 -4.43
CA LYS A 126 -21.77 -17.03 -5.75
C LYS A 126 -21.54 -15.65 -6.33
N GLU A 127 -22.55 -14.79 -6.33
CA GLU A 127 -22.42 -13.43 -6.88
C GLU A 127 -21.36 -12.60 -6.15
N LYS A 128 -21.29 -12.71 -4.82
CA LYS A 128 -20.26 -12.04 -4.01
C LYS A 128 -18.87 -12.63 -4.26
N TRP A 129 -18.77 -13.96 -4.37
CA TRP A 129 -17.54 -14.67 -4.66
C TRP A 129 -16.97 -14.27 -6.03
N GLU A 130 -17.81 -14.33 -7.07
CA GLU A 130 -17.49 -13.94 -8.44
C GLU A 130 -16.88 -12.55 -8.53
N LYS A 131 -17.47 -11.57 -7.83
CA LYS A 131 -16.95 -10.20 -7.80
C LYS A 131 -15.57 -10.11 -7.14
N ARG A 132 -15.31 -10.91 -6.11
CA ARG A 132 -14.00 -10.97 -5.43
C ARG A 132 -12.98 -11.69 -6.28
N PHE A 133 -13.35 -12.83 -6.86
CA PHE A 133 -12.51 -13.63 -7.72
C PHE A 133 -12.03 -12.85 -8.94
N ARG A 134 -12.94 -12.15 -9.66
CA ARG A 134 -12.54 -11.28 -10.79
C ARG A 134 -11.53 -10.20 -10.40
N ARG A 135 -11.65 -9.62 -9.20
CA ARG A 135 -10.69 -8.62 -8.71
C ARG A 135 -9.34 -9.25 -8.43
N PHE A 136 -9.34 -10.42 -7.80
CA PHE A 136 -8.12 -11.18 -7.51
C PHE A 136 -7.42 -11.64 -8.80
N HIS A 137 -8.17 -12.24 -9.73
CA HIS A 137 -7.64 -12.70 -11.02
C HIS A 137 -7.02 -11.55 -11.83
N ARG A 138 -7.58 -10.34 -11.78
CA ARG A 138 -6.97 -9.15 -12.43
C ARG A 138 -5.63 -8.72 -11.82
N LEU A 139 -5.35 -9.10 -10.57
CA LEU A 139 -4.07 -8.81 -9.91
C LEU A 139 -3.01 -9.88 -10.19
N LEU A 140 -3.41 -11.06 -10.68
CA LEU A 140 -2.47 -12.08 -11.11
C LEU A 140 -1.74 -11.58 -12.36
N PRO A 141 -0.42 -11.85 -12.47
CA PRO A 141 0.30 -11.60 -13.72
C PRO A 141 -0.41 -12.34 -14.85
N PRO A 142 -0.65 -11.72 -16.02
CA PRO A 142 -1.35 -12.39 -17.11
C PRO A 142 -0.61 -13.67 -17.49
N ALA A 143 -1.36 -14.75 -17.74
CA ALA A 143 -0.85 -15.88 -18.49
C ALA A 143 -0.47 -15.33 -19.87
N GLU A 144 0.82 -15.38 -20.23
CA GLU A 144 1.22 -15.03 -21.59
C GLU A 144 0.64 -16.11 -22.51
N GLU A 145 -0.49 -15.81 -23.15
CA GLU A 145 -1.00 -16.58 -24.27
C GLU A 145 0.02 -16.46 -25.42
N LYS A 146 0.45 -17.62 -25.91
CA LYS A 146 1.38 -17.77 -27.04
C LYS A 146 0.85 -17.13 -28.31
#